data_AF-A0A094P691-F1
#
_entry.id   AF-A0A094P691-F1
#
_cell.length_a   1.000
_cell.length_b   1.000
_cell.length_c   1.000
_cell.angle_alpha   90.00
_cell.angle_beta   90.00
_cell.angle_gamma   90.00
#
_symmetry.space_group_name_H-M   'P 1'
#
loop_
_entity.id
_entity.type
_entity.pdbx_description
1 polymer ?
#
loop_
_entity_poly.entity_id
_entity_poly.type
_entity_poly.pdbx_seq_one_letter_code
_entity_poly.pdbx_strand_id
1 'polypeptide(L)'
;MTPSRLTIGALALVWALTLSACQSGSAESPASGDAAQSGSSTATEEGAPTAGFTLELGEQLGIEGVSPELIAHPEGGYLLLTTGLSQDRVFTSSDGQSFAPDRSLQVPMGTDYSLLQKPDGTWLLYYVSFDGPPAEPGQPMDPQTMKKVVMVSQSPTLGNFGPGVPTGIRQEEPGPAWGVPETYIAPDGSYMMMWVDMPEGERWEVLRTATSPDGLSFTANDGYIITDGYVDPFMLRADEGDWVLLLSTTPSEQRLPQKIFVARSSDGTTWDIDDTPLLESSDYNYLDPAAVQIGDNEWLVVLTQADKANAISGPHDYVRAILRETPAS
;
A
#
# COMPACT_ATOMS: atom_id res chain seq x y z
N MET A 1 44.07 -45.16 -19.16
CA MET A 1 44.18 -44.49 -20.47
C MET A 1 43.21 -43.33 -20.49
N THR A 2 43.72 -42.10 -20.53
CA THR A 2 43.02 -40.85 -20.86
C THR A 2 43.18 -40.58 -22.38
N PRO A 3 42.51 -39.56 -22.98
CA PRO A 3 41.07 -39.23 -22.94
C PRO A 3 40.51 -38.84 -24.34
N SER A 4 39.20 -38.54 -24.44
CA SER A 4 38.60 -37.62 -25.43
C SER A 4 37.30 -37.07 -24.83
N ARG A 5 37.22 -35.84 -24.31
CA ARG A 5 37.11 -34.54 -25.01
C ARG A 5 35.89 -34.44 -25.95
N LEU A 6 34.80 -33.86 -25.43
CA LEU A 6 33.86 -33.07 -26.23
C LEU A 6 34.27 -31.59 -26.15
N THR A 7 33.99 -30.84 -27.22
CA THR A 7 34.55 -29.50 -27.45
C THR A 7 33.51 -28.41 -27.19
N ILE A 8 33.92 -27.36 -26.47
CA ILE A 8 33.15 -26.12 -26.33
C ILE A 8 33.33 -25.30 -27.61
N GLY A 9 32.25 -24.98 -28.31
CA GLY A 9 32.23 -24.11 -29.48
C GLY A 9 31.84 -22.69 -29.09
N ALA A 10 32.81 -21.79 -28.96
CA ALA A 10 32.55 -20.35 -28.90
C ALA A 10 32.40 -19.80 -30.33
N LEU A 11 31.44 -18.89 -30.54
CA LEU A 11 31.35 -18.11 -31.77
C LEU A 11 31.39 -16.62 -31.42
N ALA A 12 32.55 -16.00 -31.64
CA ALA A 12 32.69 -14.56 -31.69
C ALA A 12 32.80 -14.14 -33.15
N LEU A 13 32.15 -13.04 -33.53
CA LEU A 13 32.38 -12.37 -34.81
C LEU A 13 32.47 -10.86 -34.60
N VAL A 14 33.54 -10.26 -35.11
CA VAL A 14 33.87 -8.83 -35.03
C VAL A 14 34.40 -8.42 -36.40
N TRP A 15 34.38 -7.11 -36.69
CA TRP A 15 34.94 -6.42 -37.88
C TRP A 15 34.00 -6.36 -39.11
N ALA A 16 33.92 -5.26 -39.88
CA ALA A 16 34.69 -4.00 -39.85
C ALA A 16 33.90 -2.75 -40.30
N LEU A 17 34.49 -1.58 -39.99
CA LEU A 17 34.17 -0.23 -40.46
C LEU A 17 33.98 -0.05 -41.98
N THR A 18 33.25 1.00 -42.36
CA THR A 18 33.77 2.05 -43.27
C THR A 18 33.28 3.46 -42.86
N LEU A 19 34.09 4.48 -43.19
CA LEU A 19 33.94 5.90 -42.84
C LEU A 19 34.15 6.74 -44.10
N SER A 20 33.29 7.73 -44.37
CA SER A 20 33.54 9.01 -45.09
C SER A 20 32.19 9.66 -45.47
N ALA A 21 31.95 10.97 -45.58
CA ALA A 21 32.53 12.24 -45.12
C ALA A 21 32.30 13.32 -46.23
N CYS A 22 31.78 14.49 -45.83
CA CYS A 22 31.83 15.77 -46.58
C CYS A 22 30.99 15.89 -47.89
N GLN A 23 30.48 17.06 -48.33
CA GLN A 23 30.45 18.42 -47.74
C GLN A 23 29.41 19.37 -48.39
N SER A 24 28.99 20.39 -47.62
CA SER A 24 28.67 21.82 -47.98
C SER A 24 27.75 22.23 -49.13
N GLY A 25 26.90 23.23 -48.85
CA GLY A 25 26.34 24.19 -49.82
C GLY A 25 25.61 25.37 -49.15
N SER A 26 26.21 26.56 -49.12
CA SER A 26 25.64 27.82 -48.58
C SER A 26 24.75 28.52 -49.63
N ALA A 27 23.68 29.28 -49.31
CA ALA A 27 23.65 30.71 -48.92
C ALA A 27 22.17 31.23 -49.14
N GLU A 28 21.65 32.37 -48.66
CA GLU A 28 22.13 33.48 -47.81
C GLU A 28 20.96 34.16 -47.03
N SER A 29 20.97 35.49 -46.81
CA SER A 29 19.94 36.30 -46.08
C SER A 29 19.44 37.50 -46.94
N PRO A 30 18.43 38.34 -46.57
CA PRO A 30 18.52 39.28 -45.42
C PRO A 30 17.21 39.74 -44.70
N ALA A 31 17.38 40.32 -43.49
CA ALA A 31 16.59 41.43 -42.87
C ALA A 31 15.08 41.21 -42.54
N SER A 32 14.44 41.80 -41.52
CA SER A 32 14.81 42.73 -40.42
C SER A 32 13.65 42.79 -39.40
N GLY A 33 13.88 43.08 -38.11
CA GLY A 33 12.79 43.42 -37.19
C GLY A 33 13.25 43.62 -35.74
N ASP A 34 12.81 44.71 -35.10
CA ASP A 34 13.26 45.17 -33.79
C ASP A 34 12.48 44.58 -32.59
N ALA A 35 13.16 44.61 -31.43
CA ALA A 35 12.66 44.77 -30.07
C ALA A 35 11.34 44.10 -29.59
N ALA A 36 11.48 43.19 -28.61
CA ALA A 36 10.82 43.32 -27.30
C ALA A 36 11.41 42.32 -26.28
N GLN A 37 12.22 42.82 -25.33
CA GLN A 37 12.71 42.00 -24.21
C GLN A 37 11.66 42.02 -23.09
N SER A 38 10.66 41.14 -23.17
CA SER A 38 9.72 40.92 -22.05
C SER A 38 10.35 39.98 -21.04
N GLY A 39 10.76 40.52 -19.90
CA GLY A 39 11.17 39.73 -18.75
C GLY A 39 9.96 39.03 -18.16
N SER A 40 9.72 37.76 -18.54
CA SER A 40 8.77 36.90 -17.84
C SER A 40 9.34 36.58 -16.46
N SER A 41 8.95 37.37 -15.46
CA SER A 41 9.13 37.00 -14.06
C SER A 41 8.32 35.74 -13.81
N THR A 42 8.99 34.60 -13.67
CA THR A 42 8.38 33.39 -13.14
C THR A 42 7.95 33.70 -11.71
N ALA A 43 6.68 34.03 -11.53
CA ALA A 43 6.09 34.05 -10.20
C ALA A 43 6.07 32.60 -9.74
N THR A 44 6.89 32.29 -8.74
CA THR A 44 6.66 31.08 -7.95
C THR A 44 5.28 31.24 -7.33
N GLU A 45 4.33 30.40 -7.71
CA GLU A 45 3.10 30.26 -6.94
C GLU A 45 3.51 29.72 -5.58
N GLU A 46 3.51 30.60 -4.59
CA GLU A 46 3.66 30.26 -3.19
C GLU A 46 2.41 29.44 -2.85
N GLY A 47 2.59 28.12 -2.75
CA GLY A 47 1.49 27.17 -2.60
C GLY A 47 0.61 27.56 -1.42
N ALA A 48 -0.70 27.43 -1.59
CA ALA A 48 -1.64 27.63 -0.50
C ALA A 48 -1.22 26.73 0.69
N PRO A 49 -1.29 27.23 1.94
CA PRO A 49 -0.89 26.44 3.10
C PRO A 49 -1.68 25.13 3.11
N THR A 50 -0.97 24.00 3.18
CA THR A 50 -1.57 22.67 3.26
C THR A 50 -1.88 22.32 4.71
N ALA A 51 -2.96 21.58 4.97
CA ALA A 51 -3.23 21.04 6.30
C ALA A 51 -2.11 20.07 6.73
N GLY A 52 -1.58 20.30 7.94
CA GLY A 52 -0.45 19.54 8.49
C GLY A 52 -0.91 18.39 9.37
N PHE A 53 -0.23 17.25 9.32
CA PHE A 53 -0.52 16.10 10.18
C PHE A 53 0.56 15.91 11.25
N THR A 54 0.17 15.36 12.40
CA THR A 54 1.09 14.93 13.47
C THR A 54 0.67 13.58 14.02
N LEU A 55 1.62 12.67 14.26
CA LEU A 55 1.35 11.33 14.79
C LEU A 55 2.09 11.14 16.11
N GLU A 56 1.33 11.00 17.20
CA GLU A 56 1.85 10.81 18.56
C GLU A 56 1.79 9.33 18.93
N LEU A 57 2.94 8.66 19.04
CA LEU A 57 3.01 7.26 19.49
C LEU A 57 2.55 7.12 20.96
N GLY A 58 1.71 6.12 21.20
CA GLY A 58 1.30 5.67 22.52
C GLY A 58 2.06 4.41 22.94
N GLU A 59 1.37 3.50 23.63
CA GLU A 59 1.95 2.25 24.13
C GLU A 59 1.76 1.12 23.11
N GLN A 60 2.63 0.11 23.20
CA GLN A 60 2.45 -1.19 22.54
C GLN A 60 1.22 -1.90 23.10
N LEU A 61 0.50 -2.60 22.24
CA LEU A 61 -0.70 -3.35 22.60
C LEU A 61 -0.38 -4.74 23.18
N GLY A 62 0.83 -5.27 22.94
CA GLY A 62 1.20 -6.63 23.33
C GLY A 62 0.47 -7.69 22.49
N ILE A 63 0.18 -7.36 21.23
CA ILE A 63 -0.55 -8.18 20.27
C ILE A 63 0.35 -8.37 19.05
N GLU A 64 0.85 -9.59 18.89
CA GLU A 64 1.71 -9.97 17.76
C GLU A 64 0.91 -9.98 16.45
N GLY A 65 1.40 -9.24 15.45
CA GLY A 65 0.85 -9.27 14.10
C GLY A 65 1.49 -8.23 13.18
N VAL A 66 1.09 -8.30 11.91
CA VAL A 66 1.40 -7.39 10.79
C VAL A 66 0.05 -7.01 10.17
N SER A 67 -0.07 -5.95 9.38
CA SER A 67 -1.32 -5.57 8.69
C SER A 67 -2.55 -5.56 9.63
N PRO A 68 -2.58 -4.65 10.64
CA PRO A 68 -3.77 -4.48 11.46
C PRO A 68 -4.92 -3.95 10.59
N GLU A 69 -6.15 -4.23 11.00
CA GLU A 69 -7.31 -3.56 10.44
C GLU A 69 -8.21 -3.08 11.58
N LEU A 70 -8.57 -1.79 11.59
CA LEU A 70 -9.12 -1.09 12.75
C LEU A 70 -10.36 -0.27 12.38
N ILE A 71 -11.50 -0.62 12.97
CA ILE A 71 -12.76 0.11 12.78
C ILE A 71 -13.43 0.48 14.10
N ALA A 72 -14.33 1.47 14.04
CA ALA A 72 -15.31 1.70 15.10
C ALA A 72 -16.29 0.53 15.14
N HIS A 73 -16.46 -0.10 16.30
CA HIS A 73 -17.36 -1.24 16.43
C HIS A 73 -18.83 -0.75 16.48
N PRO A 74 -19.78 -1.36 15.73
CA PRO A 74 -21.17 -0.90 15.67
C PRO A 74 -21.92 -0.91 17.01
N GLU A 75 -21.51 -1.75 17.96
CA GLU A 75 -22.07 -1.80 19.32
C GLU A 75 -21.36 -0.84 20.30
N GLY A 76 -20.45 0.00 19.80
CA GLY A 76 -19.57 0.89 20.56
C GLY A 76 -18.19 0.28 20.82
N GLY A 77 -17.19 1.16 20.96
CA GLY A 77 -15.78 0.78 21.06
C GLY A 77 -15.14 0.54 19.69
N TYR A 78 -14.17 -0.37 19.63
CA TYR A 78 -13.31 -0.62 18.47
C TYR A 78 -13.16 -2.11 18.21
N LEU A 79 -13.03 -2.47 16.94
CA LEU A 79 -12.65 -3.81 16.47
C LEU A 79 -11.28 -3.72 15.81
N LEU A 80 -10.37 -4.61 16.20
CA LEU A 80 -9.07 -4.81 15.60
C LEU A 80 -8.98 -6.24 15.04
N LEU A 81 -8.77 -6.38 13.73
CA LEU A 81 -8.39 -7.63 13.09
C LEU A 81 -6.87 -7.70 12.97
N THR A 82 -6.32 -8.92 13.08
CA THR A 82 -4.87 -9.14 13.10
C THR A 82 -4.48 -10.36 12.28
N THR A 83 -3.29 -10.34 11.68
CA THR A 83 -2.81 -11.41 10.78
C THR A 83 -1.78 -12.35 11.41
N GLY A 84 -1.45 -12.14 12.68
CA GLY A 84 -0.43 -12.92 13.41
C GLY A 84 -0.71 -14.42 13.45
N LEU A 85 0.34 -15.21 13.68
CA LEU A 85 0.29 -16.69 13.76
C LEU A 85 -0.45 -17.22 15.01
N SER A 86 -0.96 -16.31 15.84
CA SER A 86 -1.84 -16.53 16.99
C SER A 86 -3.15 -17.25 16.61
N GLN A 87 -3.77 -17.92 17.58
CA GLN A 87 -5.14 -18.44 17.42
C GLN A 87 -6.18 -17.32 17.37
N ASP A 88 -5.94 -16.25 18.11
CA ASP A 88 -6.79 -15.07 18.18
C ASP A 88 -6.38 -14.08 17.09
N ARG A 89 -7.32 -13.76 16.18
CA ARG A 89 -7.18 -12.81 15.06
C ARG A 89 -8.16 -11.63 15.13
N VAL A 90 -8.96 -11.58 16.19
CA VAL A 90 -10.03 -10.61 16.39
C VAL A 90 -9.97 -10.14 17.82
N PHE A 91 -9.91 -8.83 18.01
CA PHE A 91 -9.84 -8.19 19.31
C PHE A 91 -10.82 -7.03 19.36
N THR A 92 -11.44 -6.82 20.53
CA THR A 92 -12.31 -5.66 20.77
C THR A 92 -11.76 -4.81 21.91
N SER A 93 -12.06 -3.52 21.88
CA SER A 93 -11.71 -2.56 22.91
C SER A 93 -12.84 -1.58 23.17
N SER A 94 -13.09 -1.22 24.42
CA SER A 94 -14.04 -0.15 24.78
C SER A 94 -13.42 1.25 24.79
N ASP A 95 -12.08 1.36 24.75
CA ASP A 95 -11.34 2.60 25.02
C ASP A 95 -10.19 2.90 24.04
N GLY A 96 -9.86 1.99 23.12
CA GLY A 96 -8.78 2.14 22.14
C GLY A 96 -7.38 2.00 22.74
N GLN A 97 -7.27 1.66 24.04
CA GLN A 97 -6.01 1.52 24.76
C GLN A 97 -5.71 0.07 25.12
N SER A 98 -6.74 -0.70 25.50
CA SER A 98 -6.62 -2.12 25.82
C SER A 98 -7.55 -2.96 24.95
N PHE A 99 -6.97 -3.93 24.25
CA PHE A 99 -7.68 -4.83 23.32
C PHE A 99 -7.71 -6.25 23.90
N ALA A 100 -8.85 -6.92 23.82
CA ALA A 100 -9.05 -8.28 24.32
C ALA A 100 -9.56 -9.22 23.20
N PRO A 101 -9.11 -10.48 23.14
CA PRO A 101 -9.57 -11.42 22.13
C PRO A 101 -11.09 -11.62 22.14
N ASP A 102 -11.73 -11.37 21.00
CA ASP A 102 -13.12 -11.73 20.75
C ASP A 102 -13.17 -13.03 19.94
N ARG A 103 -13.80 -14.07 20.51
CA ARG A 103 -13.95 -15.39 19.88
C ARG A 103 -15.37 -15.66 19.39
N SER A 104 -16.23 -14.64 19.43
CA SER A 104 -17.60 -14.69 18.91
C SER A 104 -17.67 -14.33 17.42
N LEU A 105 -16.80 -13.41 16.98
CA LEU A 105 -16.62 -13.04 15.58
C LEU A 105 -15.67 -14.03 14.90
N GLN A 106 -16.03 -14.49 13.70
CA GLN A 106 -15.23 -15.40 12.88
C GLN A 106 -14.81 -14.76 11.57
N VAL A 107 -13.50 -14.73 11.32
CA VAL A 107 -12.89 -14.34 10.04
C VAL A 107 -12.25 -15.55 9.34
N PRO A 108 -12.23 -15.61 7.98
CA PRO A 108 -11.53 -16.64 7.24
C PRO A 108 -10.02 -16.64 7.53
N MET A 109 -9.35 -17.77 7.28
CA MET A 109 -7.90 -17.80 7.23
C MET A 109 -7.41 -16.97 6.03
N GLY A 110 -6.53 -16.02 6.30
CA GLY A 110 -5.93 -15.11 5.33
C GLY A 110 -4.92 -14.19 6.00
N THR A 111 -4.32 -13.31 5.21
CA THR A 111 -3.56 -12.15 5.69
C THR A 111 -4.22 -10.86 5.19
N ASP A 112 -3.70 -9.72 5.61
CA ASP A 112 -3.97 -8.41 5.01
C ASP A 112 -5.48 -8.10 4.90
N TYR A 113 -6.14 -8.01 6.06
CA TYR A 113 -7.57 -7.76 6.15
C TYR A 113 -7.90 -6.29 5.81
N SER A 114 -9.06 -6.05 5.19
CA SER A 114 -9.70 -4.73 5.08
C SER A 114 -11.22 -4.91 5.18
N LEU A 115 -11.90 -4.08 5.98
CA LEU A 115 -13.35 -4.11 6.21
C LEU A 115 -14.02 -2.90 5.55
N LEU A 116 -15.09 -3.17 4.79
CA LEU A 116 -15.90 -2.11 4.19
C LEU A 116 -17.37 -2.33 4.50
N GLN A 117 -18.03 -1.33 5.10
CA GLN A 117 -19.48 -1.34 5.23
C GLN A 117 -20.15 -0.74 3.99
N LYS A 118 -21.03 -1.50 3.36
CA LYS A 118 -21.87 -1.04 2.26
C LYS A 118 -22.94 -0.06 2.74
N PRO A 119 -23.48 0.82 1.87
CA PRO A 119 -24.58 1.72 2.22
C PRO A 119 -25.88 1.00 2.65
N ASP A 120 -26.03 -0.28 2.32
CA ASP A 120 -27.15 -1.14 2.78
C ASP A 120 -26.92 -1.76 4.19
N GLY A 121 -25.78 -1.48 4.81
CA GLY A 121 -25.37 -1.99 6.13
C GLY A 121 -24.58 -3.30 6.10
N THR A 122 -24.53 -4.01 4.95
CA THR A 122 -23.76 -5.25 4.80
C THR A 122 -22.27 -4.99 4.90
N TRP A 123 -21.55 -5.84 5.63
CA TRP A 123 -20.10 -5.78 5.73
C TRP A 123 -19.43 -6.68 4.70
N LEU A 124 -18.40 -6.15 4.05
CA LEU A 124 -17.45 -6.87 3.23
C LEU A 124 -16.15 -7.00 4.03
N LEU A 125 -15.55 -8.19 4.01
CA LEU A 125 -14.22 -8.46 4.53
C LEU A 125 -13.34 -8.93 3.37
N TYR A 126 -12.38 -8.10 3.00
CA TYR A 126 -11.32 -8.45 2.06
C TYR A 126 -10.16 -9.07 2.81
N TYR A 127 -9.45 -9.99 2.15
CA TYR A 127 -8.25 -10.62 2.67
C TYR A 127 -7.42 -11.25 1.57
N VAL A 128 -6.12 -11.37 1.80
CA VAL A 128 -5.18 -12.07 0.93
C VAL A 128 -5.16 -13.57 1.23
N SER A 129 -5.16 -14.39 0.18
CA SER A 129 -5.01 -15.84 0.21
C SER A 129 -4.06 -16.29 -0.91
N PHE A 130 -3.55 -17.53 -0.86
CA PHE A 130 -2.83 -18.13 -1.99
C PHE A 130 -3.80 -18.48 -3.14
N ASP A 131 -3.38 -18.20 -4.39
CA ASP A 131 -4.10 -18.51 -5.63
C ASP A 131 -3.77 -19.94 -6.08
N GLY A 132 -4.39 -20.92 -5.43
CA GLY A 132 -4.14 -22.33 -5.72
C GLY A 132 -4.92 -23.28 -4.80
N PRO A 133 -4.83 -24.61 -5.03
CA PRO A 133 -5.31 -25.58 -4.07
C PRO A 133 -4.54 -25.43 -2.74
N PRO A 134 -5.14 -25.71 -1.58
CA PRO A 134 -4.43 -25.75 -0.31
C PRO A 134 -3.21 -26.67 -0.42
N ALA A 135 -2.06 -26.24 0.08
CA ALA A 135 -0.89 -27.11 0.17
C ALA A 135 -1.23 -28.37 1.00
N GLU A 136 -0.62 -29.51 0.64
CA GLU A 136 -0.84 -30.73 1.42
C GLU A 136 -0.40 -30.52 2.88
N PRO A 137 -1.17 -31.01 3.87
CA PRO A 137 -0.87 -30.79 5.29
C PRO A 137 0.57 -31.16 5.66
N GLY A 138 1.35 -30.16 6.08
CA GLY A 138 2.76 -30.33 6.47
C GLY A 138 3.79 -30.04 5.38
N GLN A 139 3.38 -29.71 4.15
CA GLN A 139 4.30 -29.09 3.18
C GLN A 139 4.55 -27.62 3.55
N PRO A 140 5.82 -27.16 3.62
CA PRO A 140 6.11 -25.73 3.71
C PRO A 140 5.66 -25.04 2.42
N MET A 141 4.82 -24.02 2.53
CA MET A 141 4.60 -23.07 1.43
C MET A 141 5.71 -22.02 1.49
N ASP A 142 6.40 -21.81 0.38
CA ASP A 142 7.32 -20.67 0.23
C ASP A 142 6.56 -19.50 -0.43
N PRO A 143 6.28 -18.40 0.30
CA PRO A 143 5.54 -17.26 -0.23
C PRO A 143 6.19 -16.61 -1.47
N GLN A 144 7.50 -16.82 -1.71
CA GLN A 144 8.16 -16.32 -2.92
C GLN A 144 7.78 -17.10 -4.18
N THR A 145 7.19 -18.30 -4.02
CA THR A 145 6.89 -19.24 -5.12
C THR A 145 5.39 -19.40 -5.40
N MET A 146 4.54 -18.78 -4.57
CA MET A 146 3.09 -18.85 -4.69
C MET A 146 2.53 -17.55 -5.29
N LYS A 147 1.51 -17.67 -6.14
CA LYS A 147 0.66 -16.53 -6.51
C LYS A 147 -0.35 -16.28 -5.38
N LYS A 148 -0.78 -15.05 -5.20
CA LYS A 148 -1.80 -14.64 -4.24
C LYS A 148 -3.06 -14.11 -4.94
N VAL A 149 -4.22 -14.20 -4.28
CA VAL A 149 -5.54 -13.76 -4.74
C VAL A 149 -6.28 -13.00 -3.62
N VAL A 150 -6.90 -11.87 -3.95
CA VAL A 150 -7.69 -11.10 -2.98
C VAL A 150 -9.07 -11.72 -2.96
N MET A 151 -9.49 -12.12 -1.77
CA MET A 151 -10.75 -12.76 -1.49
C MET A 151 -11.69 -11.76 -0.83
N VAL A 152 -13.00 -11.91 -1.04
CA VAL A 152 -14.04 -11.15 -0.34
C VAL A 152 -15.04 -12.09 0.31
N SER A 153 -15.34 -11.85 1.58
CA SER A 153 -16.44 -12.47 2.33
C SER A 153 -17.46 -11.40 2.73
N GLN A 154 -18.68 -11.83 3.04
CA GLN A 154 -19.79 -10.92 3.38
C GLN A 154 -20.46 -11.31 4.69
N SER A 155 -20.86 -10.33 5.49
CA SER A 155 -21.62 -10.53 6.73
C SER A 155 -22.68 -9.45 6.90
N PRO A 156 -23.98 -9.78 7.04
CA PRO A 156 -25.03 -8.78 7.20
C PRO A 156 -24.96 -7.94 8.50
N THR A 157 -24.14 -8.34 9.48
CA THR A 157 -24.16 -7.78 10.84
C THR A 157 -22.78 -7.73 11.52
N LEU A 158 -21.67 -7.75 10.77
CA LEU A 158 -20.29 -7.79 11.30
C LEU A 158 -20.09 -8.87 12.40
N GLY A 159 -20.07 -10.15 12.01
CA GLY A 159 -19.91 -11.22 13.01
C GLY A 159 -19.40 -12.53 12.44
N ASN A 160 -20.08 -13.08 11.44
CA ASN A 160 -19.66 -14.33 10.82
C ASN A 160 -19.32 -14.08 9.36
N PHE A 161 -18.03 -14.17 9.02
CA PHE A 161 -17.53 -14.18 7.66
C PHE A 161 -17.17 -15.61 7.28
N GLY A 162 -17.97 -16.21 6.38
CA GLY A 162 -17.69 -17.52 5.81
C GLY A 162 -16.49 -17.48 4.83
N PRO A 163 -16.09 -18.62 4.25
CA PRO A 163 -15.08 -18.64 3.19
C PRO A 163 -15.43 -17.66 2.07
N GLY A 164 -14.49 -16.78 1.73
CA GLY A 164 -14.68 -15.77 0.69
C GLY A 164 -14.59 -16.34 -0.73
N VAL A 165 -14.85 -15.48 -1.71
CA VAL A 165 -14.68 -15.73 -3.15
C VAL A 165 -13.63 -14.78 -3.73
N PRO A 166 -12.92 -15.15 -4.83
CA PRO A 166 -11.98 -14.24 -5.47
C PRO A 166 -12.65 -12.97 -5.99
N THR A 167 -12.05 -11.81 -5.72
CA THR A 167 -12.51 -10.50 -6.21
C THR A 167 -12.23 -10.27 -7.71
N GLY A 168 -11.31 -11.05 -8.28
CA GLY A 168 -10.73 -10.81 -9.60
C GLY A 168 -9.27 -10.36 -9.53
N ILE A 169 -8.87 -9.67 -8.45
CA ILE A 169 -7.51 -9.21 -8.22
C ILE A 169 -6.62 -10.37 -7.75
N ARG A 170 -5.49 -10.56 -8.43
CA ARG A 170 -4.50 -11.62 -8.20
C ARG A 170 -3.10 -11.16 -8.61
N GLN A 171 -2.06 -11.76 -8.03
CA GLN A 171 -0.71 -11.57 -8.52
C GLN A 171 -0.58 -12.14 -9.95
N GLU A 172 0.04 -11.37 -10.84
CA GLU A 172 0.33 -11.83 -12.20
C GLU A 172 1.43 -12.92 -12.17
N GLU A 173 2.46 -12.77 -11.34
CA GLU A 173 3.53 -13.76 -11.12
C GLU A 173 3.82 -13.98 -9.62
N PRO A 174 4.44 -15.12 -9.22
CA PRO A 174 4.68 -15.40 -7.80
C PRO A 174 5.63 -14.39 -7.17
N GLY A 175 5.33 -13.96 -5.94
CA GLY A 175 6.21 -13.02 -5.25
C GLY A 175 5.79 -12.67 -3.82
N PRO A 176 6.72 -12.09 -3.03
CA PRO A 176 6.46 -11.73 -1.64
C PRO A 176 5.48 -10.55 -1.51
N ALA A 177 5.55 -9.57 -2.41
CA ALA A 177 4.82 -8.31 -2.35
C ALA A 177 3.32 -8.49 -2.55
N TRP A 178 2.51 -7.92 -1.65
CA TRP A 178 1.09 -7.64 -1.93
C TRP A 178 0.40 -6.71 -0.94
N GLY A 179 0.94 -6.57 0.27
CA GLY A 179 0.52 -5.59 1.27
C GLY A 179 -0.96 -5.65 1.60
N VAL A 180 -1.47 -4.54 2.16
CA VAL A 180 -2.90 -4.38 2.48
C VAL A 180 -3.71 -4.09 1.19
N PRO A 181 -4.74 -4.90 0.87
CA PRO A 181 -5.72 -4.58 -0.15
C PRO A 181 -6.75 -3.61 0.44
N GLU A 182 -6.37 -2.34 0.51
CA GLU A 182 -7.17 -1.28 1.11
C GLU A 182 -8.43 -0.99 0.29
N THR A 183 -9.58 -0.86 0.96
CA THR A 183 -10.88 -0.71 0.26
C THR A 183 -11.74 0.41 0.82
N TYR A 184 -12.35 1.17 -0.09
CA TYR A 184 -13.13 2.36 0.24
C TYR A 184 -14.26 2.58 -0.78
N ILE A 185 -15.22 3.44 -0.45
CA ILE A 185 -16.23 3.93 -1.39
C ILE A 185 -15.83 5.35 -1.80
N ALA A 186 -15.68 5.59 -3.09
CA ALA A 186 -15.38 6.91 -3.64
C ALA A 186 -16.61 7.85 -3.61
N PRO A 187 -16.44 9.18 -3.73
CA PRO A 187 -17.54 10.15 -3.73
C PRO A 187 -18.63 9.93 -4.78
N ASP A 188 -18.30 9.26 -5.89
CA ASP A 188 -19.26 8.89 -6.95
C ASP A 188 -20.10 7.64 -6.61
N GLY A 189 -19.79 6.96 -5.49
CA GLY A 189 -20.41 5.72 -5.04
C GLY A 189 -19.73 4.45 -5.58
N SER A 190 -18.62 4.57 -6.32
CA SER A 190 -17.84 3.43 -6.80
C SER A 190 -17.10 2.74 -5.66
N TYR A 191 -17.08 1.40 -5.65
CA TYR A 191 -16.24 0.64 -4.73
C TYR A 191 -14.82 0.58 -5.29
N MET A 192 -13.84 0.99 -4.49
CA MET A 192 -12.45 1.06 -4.89
C MET A 192 -11.60 0.12 -4.05
N MET A 193 -10.54 -0.39 -4.66
CA MET A 193 -9.49 -1.15 -3.99
C MET A 193 -8.13 -0.59 -4.42
N MET A 194 -7.21 -0.47 -3.46
CA MET A 194 -5.82 -0.13 -3.67
C MET A 194 -4.95 -1.26 -3.10
N TRP A 195 -3.92 -1.71 -3.82
CA TRP A 195 -3.05 -2.79 -3.33
C TRP A 195 -1.60 -2.59 -3.78
N VAL A 196 -0.69 -3.28 -3.11
CA VAL A 196 0.74 -3.29 -3.44
C VAL A 196 1.02 -4.30 -4.55
N ASP A 197 1.75 -3.89 -5.58
CA ASP A 197 2.24 -4.77 -6.64
C ASP A 197 3.76 -4.64 -6.78
N MET A 198 4.41 -5.63 -7.40
CA MET A 198 5.85 -5.62 -7.69
C MET A 198 6.08 -5.95 -9.16
N PRO A 199 6.22 -4.94 -10.04
CA PRO A 199 6.38 -5.14 -11.47
C PRO A 199 7.64 -5.93 -11.82
N GLU A 200 7.59 -6.76 -12.87
CA GLU A 200 8.74 -7.57 -13.29
C GLU A 200 9.96 -6.69 -13.62
N GLY A 201 11.09 -6.95 -12.95
CA GLY A 201 12.35 -6.26 -13.18
C GLY A 201 12.48 -4.90 -12.49
N GLU A 202 11.42 -4.40 -11.83
CA GLU A 202 11.51 -3.23 -10.97
C GLU A 202 12.18 -3.56 -9.64
N ARG A 203 12.73 -2.52 -9.00
CA ARG A 203 13.44 -2.66 -7.70
C ARG A 203 12.56 -2.36 -6.50
N TRP A 204 11.35 -1.86 -6.72
CA TRP A 204 10.48 -1.33 -5.70
C TRP A 204 9.04 -1.75 -5.96
N GLU A 205 8.28 -1.81 -4.88
CA GLU A 205 6.84 -1.97 -4.90
C GLU A 205 6.15 -0.68 -5.39
N VAL A 206 4.93 -0.84 -5.93
CA VAL A 206 4.07 0.23 -6.46
C VAL A 206 2.63 0.02 -6.01
N LEU A 207 1.80 1.06 -6.05
CA LEU A 207 0.38 0.94 -5.76
C LEU A 207 -0.45 0.96 -7.05
N ARG A 208 -1.40 0.03 -7.13
CA ARG A 208 -2.41 -0.09 -8.18
C ARG A 208 -3.80 0.15 -7.60
N THR A 209 -4.76 0.49 -8.47
CA THR A 209 -6.17 0.59 -8.08
C THR A 209 -7.06 -0.28 -8.95
N ALA A 210 -8.24 -0.59 -8.43
CA ALA A 210 -9.30 -1.30 -9.14
C ALA A 210 -10.65 -0.72 -8.74
N THR A 211 -11.61 -0.84 -9.64
CA THR A 211 -12.97 -0.33 -9.45
C THR A 211 -13.98 -1.48 -9.54
N SER A 212 -15.03 -1.41 -8.72
CA SER A 212 -16.13 -2.37 -8.65
C SER A 212 -17.48 -1.65 -8.53
N PRO A 213 -18.55 -2.14 -9.20
CA PRO A 213 -19.90 -1.61 -9.05
C PRO A 213 -20.63 -2.13 -7.79
N ASP A 214 -20.12 -3.17 -7.12
CA ASP A 214 -20.83 -3.88 -6.04
C ASP A 214 -19.98 -4.23 -4.80
N GLY A 215 -18.67 -4.04 -4.88
CA GLY A 215 -17.68 -4.42 -3.87
C GLY A 215 -17.30 -5.89 -3.92
N LEU A 216 -17.73 -6.66 -4.93
CA LEU A 216 -17.53 -8.11 -4.98
C LEU A 216 -16.64 -8.53 -6.14
N SER A 217 -16.81 -7.90 -7.31
CA SER A 217 -15.98 -8.14 -8.50
C SER A 217 -15.30 -6.85 -8.94
N PHE A 218 -13.98 -6.86 -8.98
CA PHE A 218 -13.13 -5.71 -9.26
C PHE A 218 -12.45 -5.85 -10.62
N THR A 219 -12.29 -4.72 -11.32
CA THR A 219 -11.49 -4.61 -12.54
C THR A 219 -10.32 -3.68 -12.25
N ALA A 220 -9.09 -4.16 -12.46
CA ALA A 220 -7.88 -3.36 -12.30
C ALA A 220 -7.89 -2.16 -13.26
N ASN A 221 -7.50 -1.00 -12.76
CA ASN A 221 -7.31 0.22 -13.52
C ASN A 221 -5.92 0.21 -14.19
N ASP A 222 -5.78 0.92 -15.30
CA ASP A 222 -4.53 0.97 -16.05
C ASP A 222 -3.44 1.76 -15.29
N GLY A 223 -2.23 1.21 -15.24
CA GLY A 223 -1.04 1.87 -14.69
C GLY A 223 -0.80 1.68 -13.19
N TYR A 224 0.01 2.57 -12.62
CA TYR A 224 0.35 2.66 -11.20
C TYR A 224 0.02 4.08 -10.72
N ILE A 225 -0.60 4.22 -9.55
CA ILE A 225 -0.99 5.53 -9.00
C ILE A 225 0.09 6.15 -8.10
N ILE A 226 0.86 5.31 -7.42
CA ILE A 226 1.99 5.69 -6.55
C ILE A 226 3.14 4.72 -6.85
N THR A 227 4.36 5.24 -6.90
CA THR A 227 5.59 4.49 -7.22
C THR A 227 6.71 4.87 -6.25
N ASP A 228 7.96 4.47 -6.52
CA ASP A 228 9.10 4.67 -5.61
C ASP A 228 8.94 3.99 -4.23
N GLY A 229 8.32 2.81 -4.17
CA GLY A 229 8.38 1.96 -2.98
C GLY A 229 7.62 2.49 -1.76
N TYR A 230 6.55 3.26 -1.96
CA TYR A 230 5.49 3.42 -0.97
C TYR A 230 4.50 2.26 -1.08
N VAL A 231 4.04 1.77 0.06
CA VAL A 231 3.30 0.52 0.22
C VAL A 231 2.27 0.64 1.35
N ASP A 232 1.48 -0.42 1.54
CA ASP A 232 0.50 -0.60 2.63
C ASP A 232 -0.35 0.67 2.88
N PRO A 233 -1.17 1.06 1.88
CA PRO A 233 -1.97 2.26 1.95
C PRO A 233 -3.13 2.11 2.94
N PHE A 234 -3.53 3.22 3.56
CA PHE A 234 -4.77 3.30 4.33
C PHE A 234 -5.51 4.60 4.04
N MET A 235 -6.78 4.52 3.66
CA MET A 235 -7.59 5.66 3.25
C MET A 235 -8.20 6.35 4.46
N LEU A 236 -7.55 7.42 4.91
CA LEU A 236 -7.98 8.23 6.02
C LEU A 236 -9.22 9.09 5.67
N ARG A 237 -9.28 9.57 4.42
CA ARG A 237 -10.37 10.40 3.89
C ARG A 237 -10.48 10.26 2.38
N ALA A 238 -11.72 10.16 1.88
CA ALA A 238 -12.03 9.92 0.46
C ALA A 238 -13.17 10.85 -0.02
N ASP A 239 -13.02 12.15 0.18
CA ASP A 239 -14.05 13.17 -0.13
C ASP A 239 -13.77 13.90 -1.46
N GLU A 240 -14.80 14.49 -2.07
CA GLU A 240 -14.64 15.22 -3.34
C GLU A 240 -13.72 16.45 -3.14
N GLY A 241 -12.54 16.41 -3.76
CA GLY A 241 -11.51 17.45 -3.64
C GLY A 241 -10.57 17.30 -2.46
N ASP A 242 -10.76 16.30 -1.58
CA ASP A 242 -10.00 16.15 -0.34
C ASP A 242 -9.81 14.65 0.01
N TRP A 243 -8.71 14.08 -0.49
CA TRP A 243 -8.31 12.70 -0.26
C TRP A 243 -7.03 12.64 0.56
N VAL A 244 -6.97 11.73 1.53
CA VAL A 244 -5.81 11.54 2.41
C VAL A 244 -5.52 10.06 2.60
N LEU A 245 -4.29 9.66 2.29
CA LEU A 245 -3.73 8.34 2.59
C LEU A 245 -2.69 8.44 3.71
N LEU A 246 -2.61 7.40 4.53
CA LEU A 246 -1.37 6.99 5.19
C LEU A 246 -0.65 5.97 4.30
N LEU A 247 0.68 6.01 4.28
CA LEU A 247 1.53 5.11 3.51
C LEU A 247 2.70 4.60 4.35
N SER A 248 3.07 3.34 4.13
CA SER A 248 4.30 2.69 4.59
C SER A 248 5.40 2.80 3.50
N THR A 249 6.64 2.42 3.81
CA THR A 249 7.72 2.27 2.82
C THR A 249 8.24 0.84 2.75
N THR A 250 8.60 0.39 1.54
CA THR A 250 9.09 -0.98 1.27
C THR A 250 10.27 -1.39 2.17
N PRO A 251 10.30 -2.64 2.71
CA PRO A 251 11.31 -3.12 3.68
C PRO A 251 12.68 -3.46 3.06
N SER A 252 13.16 -2.64 2.14
CA SER A 252 14.43 -2.84 1.42
C SER A 252 15.61 -2.19 2.15
N GLU A 253 16.75 -2.88 2.23
CA GLU A 253 17.96 -2.48 2.98
C GLU A 253 18.40 -1.03 2.75
N GLN A 254 18.19 -0.49 1.54
CA GLN A 254 18.59 0.88 1.17
C GLN A 254 17.62 1.97 1.65
N ARG A 255 16.37 1.60 1.99
CA ARG A 255 15.32 2.49 2.51
C ARG A 255 15.05 2.28 4.01
N LEU A 256 15.54 1.19 4.61
CA LEU A 256 15.36 0.90 6.04
C LEU A 256 15.92 2.00 6.97
N PRO A 257 15.20 2.38 8.04
CA PRO A 257 13.97 1.71 8.52
C PRO A 257 12.71 2.21 7.81
N GLN A 258 11.66 1.39 7.83
CA GLN A 258 10.35 1.74 7.27
C GLN A 258 9.69 2.89 8.06
N LYS A 259 8.95 3.73 7.34
CA LYS A 259 8.43 5.01 7.82
C LYS A 259 6.97 5.17 7.44
N ILE A 260 6.22 5.98 8.20
CA ILE A 260 4.87 6.39 7.81
C ILE A 260 4.92 7.76 7.13
N PHE A 261 4.20 7.90 6.03
CA PHE A 261 4.01 9.13 5.25
C PHE A 261 2.52 9.48 5.14
N VAL A 262 2.24 10.74 4.83
CA VAL A 262 0.92 11.21 4.36
C VAL A 262 1.02 11.47 2.86
N ALA A 263 -0.01 11.05 2.13
CA ALA A 263 -0.25 11.50 0.76
C ALA A 263 -1.62 12.16 0.65
N ARG A 264 -1.72 13.19 -0.19
CA ARG A 264 -2.96 13.92 -0.46
C ARG A 264 -3.29 13.89 -1.95
N SER A 265 -4.58 13.95 -2.27
CA SER A 265 -5.06 14.10 -3.65
C SER A 265 -6.31 14.97 -3.68
N SER A 266 -6.53 15.66 -4.79
CA SER A 266 -7.79 16.34 -5.11
C SER A 266 -8.74 15.49 -5.96
N ASP A 267 -8.25 14.39 -6.55
CA ASP A 267 -9.00 13.57 -7.51
C ASP A 267 -8.99 12.05 -7.21
N GLY A 268 -8.25 11.61 -6.18
CA GLY A 268 -8.13 10.21 -5.76
C GLY A 268 -7.21 9.36 -6.65
N THR A 269 -6.56 9.95 -7.66
CA THR A 269 -5.74 9.27 -8.67
C THR A 269 -4.32 9.82 -8.79
N THR A 270 -4.14 11.14 -8.64
CA THR A 270 -2.86 11.84 -8.64
C THR A 270 -2.51 12.23 -7.21
N TRP A 271 -1.39 11.72 -6.69
CA TRP A 271 -1.03 11.86 -5.27
C TRP A 271 0.23 12.71 -5.08
N ASP A 272 0.13 13.68 -4.17
CA ASP A 272 1.25 14.45 -3.62
C ASP A 272 1.64 13.86 -2.27
N ILE A 273 2.92 13.57 -2.05
CA ILE A 273 3.42 12.85 -0.86
C ILE A 273 4.36 13.78 -0.10
N ASP A 274 4.15 13.95 1.20
CA ASP A 274 4.96 14.86 2.01
C ASP A 274 6.45 14.43 2.00
N ASP A 275 7.36 15.31 1.57
CA ASP A 275 8.82 15.07 1.55
C ASP A 275 9.39 14.63 2.92
N THR A 276 8.69 14.98 4.00
CA THR A 276 9.05 14.62 5.37
C THR A 276 8.10 13.52 5.88
N PRO A 277 8.63 12.39 6.38
CA PRO A 277 7.80 11.34 6.95
C PRO A 277 7.03 11.85 8.17
N LEU A 278 5.78 11.43 8.29
CA LEU A 278 4.92 11.65 9.45
C LEU A 278 5.48 10.94 10.69
N LEU A 279 6.14 9.78 10.50
CA LEU A 279 6.82 9.05 11.55
C LEU A 279 8.07 8.34 11.01
N GLU A 280 9.21 8.58 11.66
CA GLU A 280 10.44 7.82 11.48
C GLU A 280 11.17 7.59 12.82
N SER A 281 12.03 6.57 12.88
CA SER A 281 12.95 6.32 13.99
C SER A 281 14.26 5.75 13.43
N SER A 282 15.39 5.89 14.12
CA SER A 282 16.62 5.19 13.72
C SER A 282 16.59 3.69 14.05
N ASP A 283 15.70 3.29 14.97
CA ASP A 283 15.79 2.03 15.72
C ASP A 283 14.63 1.07 15.41
N TYR A 284 13.51 1.58 14.88
CA TYR A 284 12.30 0.82 14.59
C TYR A 284 11.79 1.05 13.16
N ASN A 285 11.22 0.00 12.58
CA ASN A 285 10.36 0.04 11.41
C ASN A 285 8.92 0.28 11.87
N TYR A 286 8.20 1.14 11.15
CA TYR A 286 6.75 1.27 11.25
C TYR A 286 6.14 1.00 9.87
N LEU A 287 5.13 0.13 9.83
CA LEU A 287 4.44 -0.30 8.61
C LEU A 287 2.96 -0.57 8.89
N ASP A 288 2.21 -0.80 7.82
CA ASP A 288 0.77 -1.12 7.79
C ASP A 288 -0.07 -0.26 8.75
N PRO A 289 -0.28 1.03 8.45
CA PRO A 289 -1.18 1.87 9.22
C PRO A 289 -2.63 1.41 9.06
N ALA A 290 -3.38 1.37 10.17
CA ALA A 290 -4.84 1.33 10.15
C ALA A 290 -5.39 2.39 11.12
N ALA A 291 -6.46 3.10 10.73
CA ALA A 291 -6.95 4.25 11.48
C ALA A 291 -8.48 4.33 11.57
N VAL A 292 -8.97 4.78 12.72
CA VAL A 292 -10.39 5.06 12.96
C VAL A 292 -10.53 6.48 13.50
N GLN A 293 -11.45 7.25 12.95
CA GLN A 293 -11.72 8.61 13.43
C GLN A 293 -12.35 8.57 14.83
N ILE A 294 -11.79 9.34 15.76
CA ILE A 294 -12.24 9.43 17.16
C ILE A 294 -12.72 10.84 17.55
N GLY A 295 -12.45 11.84 16.71
CA GLY A 295 -12.94 13.21 16.88
C GLY A 295 -12.77 14.03 15.60
N ASP A 296 -13.18 15.29 15.66
CA ASP A 296 -12.92 16.27 14.59
C ASP A 296 -11.40 16.36 14.39
N ASN A 297 -10.93 15.98 13.20
CA ASN A 297 -9.51 15.99 12.82
C ASN A 297 -8.59 15.15 13.74
N GLU A 298 -9.12 14.14 14.42
CA GLU A 298 -8.36 13.24 15.30
C GLU A 298 -8.73 11.76 15.05
N TRP A 299 -7.72 10.91 14.88
CA TRP A 299 -7.87 9.47 14.64
C TRP A 299 -7.02 8.66 15.62
N LEU A 300 -7.59 7.54 16.11
CA LEU A 300 -6.81 6.47 16.70
C LEU A 300 -6.18 5.67 15.56
N VAL A 301 -4.86 5.53 15.59
CA VAL A 301 -4.10 4.74 14.62
C VAL A 301 -3.50 3.54 15.34
N VAL A 302 -3.46 2.40 14.66
CA VAL A 302 -2.66 1.24 15.04
C VAL A 302 -1.68 0.97 13.90
N LEU A 303 -0.41 0.80 14.25
CA LEU A 303 0.69 0.49 13.33
C LEU A 303 1.32 -0.84 13.71
N THR A 304 1.87 -1.57 12.74
CA THR A 304 2.87 -2.60 13.01
C THR A 304 4.21 -1.94 13.39
N GLN A 305 4.85 -2.40 14.47
CA GLN A 305 6.21 -2.00 14.85
C GLN A 305 7.15 -3.21 14.95
N ALA A 306 8.37 -3.07 14.44
CA ALA A 306 9.47 -4.02 14.65
C ALA A 306 10.82 -3.32 14.82
N ASP A 307 11.80 -3.97 15.45
CA ASP A 307 13.19 -3.49 15.46
C ASP A 307 13.71 -3.29 14.03
N LYS A 308 14.56 -2.29 13.80
CA LYS A 308 15.14 -1.98 12.49
C LYS A 308 15.73 -3.20 11.77
N ALA A 309 16.41 -4.06 12.52
CA ALA A 309 17.06 -5.27 12.00
C ALA A 309 16.09 -6.38 11.54
N ASN A 310 14.81 -6.27 11.89
CA ASN A 310 13.80 -7.33 11.82
C ASN A 310 12.61 -7.00 10.91
N ALA A 311 12.76 -6.04 9.99
CA ALA A 311 11.70 -5.45 9.14
C ALA A 311 10.76 -6.44 8.40
N ILE A 312 11.22 -7.67 8.16
CA ILE A 312 10.46 -8.70 7.43
C ILE A 312 10.10 -9.89 8.33
N SER A 313 11.01 -10.28 9.23
CA SER A 313 10.88 -11.51 10.02
C SER A 313 10.25 -11.32 11.39
N GLY A 314 10.11 -10.08 11.86
CA GLY A 314 9.71 -9.78 13.23
C GLY A 314 10.74 -10.21 14.29
N PRO A 315 10.36 -10.22 15.58
CA PRO A 315 8.98 -10.09 16.08
C PRO A 315 8.35 -8.74 15.75
N HIS A 316 7.04 -8.77 15.53
CA HIS A 316 6.20 -7.60 15.29
C HIS A 316 5.21 -7.46 16.46
N ASP A 317 4.95 -6.24 16.91
CA ASP A 317 3.90 -5.91 17.88
C ASP A 317 3.16 -4.66 17.38
N TYR A 318 1.86 -4.59 17.64
CA TYR A 318 1.09 -3.40 17.29
C TYR A 318 1.34 -2.28 18.30
N VAL A 319 1.55 -1.07 17.80
CA VAL A 319 1.65 0.16 18.61
C VAL A 319 0.48 1.07 18.30
N ARG A 320 -0.17 1.60 19.34
CA ARG A 320 -1.20 2.63 19.15
C ARG A 320 -0.56 4.00 18.92
N ALA A 321 -1.23 4.87 18.18
CA ALA A 321 -0.85 6.26 18.02
C ALA A 321 -2.11 7.15 17.89
N ILE A 322 -1.96 8.45 18.10
CA ILE A 322 -3.02 9.43 17.80
C ILE A 322 -2.55 10.32 16.66
N LEU A 323 -3.30 10.31 15.56
CA LEU A 323 -3.11 11.21 14.42
C LEU A 323 -3.97 12.45 14.60
N ARG A 324 -3.40 13.63 14.35
CA ARG A 324 -4.12 14.92 14.36
C ARG A 324 -3.84 15.72 13.10
N GLU A 325 -4.88 16.22 12.47
CA GLU A 325 -4.82 17.18 11.38
C GLU A 325 -4.96 18.61 11.93
N THR A 326 -4.01 19.47 11.59
CA THR A 326 -4.08 20.91 11.82
C THR A 326 -4.52 21.57 10.52
N PRO A 327 -5.71 22.20 10.45
CA PRO A 327 -6.18 22.87 9.25
C PRO A 327 -5.20 23.93 8.75
N ALA A 328 -5.21 24.14 7.43
CA ALA A 328 -4.53 25.25 6.79
C ALA A 328 -4.95 26.61 7.40
N SER A 329 -3.98 27.49 7.65
CA SER A 329 -4.14 28.79 8.32
C SER A 329 -4.09 29.98 7.36
#